data_AF-A0A6I9PBH7-F1
#
_entry.id   AF-A0A6I9PBH7-F1
#
_cell.length_a   1.000
_cell.length_b   1.000
_cell.length_c   1.000
_cell.angle_alpha   90.00
_cell.angle_beta   90.00
_cell.angle_gamma   90.00
#
_symmetry.space_group_name_H-M   'P 1'
#
loop_
_entity.id
_entity.type
_entity.pdbx_description
1 polymer ?
#
loop_
_entity_poly.entity_id
_entity_poly.type
_entity_poly.pdbx_seq_one_letter_code
_entity_poly.pdbx_strand_id
1 'polypeptide(L)'
;TDEQAMLEDCQVALMDLEKVTFYFLQFEGEPLVANMPMSFQVEGSRQALKVCFHLESFYFLQLPPRLRSGGGVKICPVLFTQ
;
A
#
# COMPACT_ATOMS: atom_id res chain seq x y z
N THR A 1 -9.93 22.56 -20.08
CA THR A 1 -10.12 21.31 -20.85
C THR A 1 -10.27 20.17 -19.87
N ASP A 2 -10.88 19.06 -20.26
CA ASP A 2 -11.08 17.91 -19.37
C ASP A 2 -9.74 17.38 -18.82
N GLU A 3 -8.68 17.43 -19.64
CA GLU A 3 -7.32 17.05 -19.23
C GLU A 3 -6.79 17.87 -18.04
N GLN A 4 -7.06 19.19 -18.01
CA GLN A 4 -6.62 20.04 -16.92
C GLN A 4 -7.36 19.69 -15.61
N ALA A 5 -8.67 19.43 -15.69
CA ALA A 5 -9.45 19.01 -14.54
C ALA A 5 -8.98 17.64 -14.02
N MET A 6 -8.73 16.68 -14.92
CA MET A 6 -8.16 15.38 -14.55
C MET A 6 -6.79 15.51 -13.87
N LEU A 7 -5.96 16.45 -14.33
CA LEU A 7 -4.66 16.70 -13.73
C LEU A 7 -4.78 17.25 -12.31
N GLU A 8 -5.69 18.19 -12.08
CA GLU A 8 -5.98 18.74 -10.75
C GLU A 8 -6.52 17.66 -9.80
N ASP A 9 -7.43 16.80 -10.28
CA ASP A 9 -7.94 15.65 -9.50
C ASP A 9 -6.83 14.66 -9.16
N CYS A 10 -5.93 14.36 -10.10
CA CYS A 10 -4.76 13.52 -9.85
C CYS A 10 -3.84 14.12 -8.78
N GLN A 11 -3.58 15.43 -8.81
CA GLN A 11 -2.76 16.09 -7.80
C GLN A 11 -3.37 15.90 -6.40
N VAL A 12 -4.68 16.13 -6.25
CA VAL A 12 -5.37 15.95 -4.98
C VAL A 12 -5.33 14.48 -4.53
N ALA A 13 -5.58 13.53 -5.44
CA ALA A 13 -5.54 12.10 -5.14
C ALA A 13 -4.14 11.64 -4.69
N LEU A 14 -3.07 12.18 -5.29
CA LEU A 14 -1.71 11.88 -4.89
C LEU A 14 -1.36 12.49 -3.53
N MET A 15 -1.84 13.70 -3.21
CA MET A 15 -1.66 14.26 -1.87
C MET A 15 -2.33 13.40 -0.80
N ASP A 16 -3.51 12.84 -1.07
CA ASP A 16 -4.21 11.96 -0.14
C ASP A 16 -3.42 10.67 0.19
N LEU A 17 -2.43 10.26 -0.63
CA LEU A 17 -1.57 9.10 -0.33
C LEU A 17 -0.69 9.30 0.91
N GLU A 18 -0.45 10.54 1.37
CA GLU A 18 0.30 10.82 2.60
C GLU A 18 -0.37 10.22 3.85
N LYS A 19 -1.69 10.03 3.76
CA LYS A 19 -2.57 9.48 4.80
C LYS A 19 -2.57 7.95 4.80
N VAL A 20 -1.94 7.34 3.79
CA VAL A 20 -1.87 5.88 3.64
C VAL A 20 -0.55 5.36 4.20
N THR A 21 -0.64 4.35 5.06
CA THR A 21 0.54 3.61 5.54
C THR A 21 0.39 2.13 5.23
N PHE A 22 1.42 1.58 4.61
CA PHE A 22 1.50 0.18 4.20
C PHE A 22 2.26 -0.62 5.23
N TYR A 23 1.75 -1.81 5.53
CA TYR A 23 2.32 -2.77 6.46
C TYR A 23 2.42 -4.13 5.79
N PHE A 24 3.30 -4.97 6.32
CA PHE A 24 3.51 -6.30 5.82
C PHE A 24 3.38 -7.28 6.97
N LEU A 25 2.60 -8.32 6.75
CA LEU A 25 2.34 -9.42 7.67
C LEU A 25 2.62 -10.73 6.92
N GLN A 26 3.00 -11.76 7.65
CA GLN A 26 3.06 -13.10 7.11
C GLN A 26 1.66 -13.72 7.15
N PHE A 27 1.32 -14.59 6.19
CA PHE A 27 0.08 -15.38 6.28
C PHE A 27 0.07 -16.24 7.55
N GLU A 28 -1.07 -16.23 8.25
CA GLU A 28 -1.39 -17.22 9.26
C GLU A 28 -2.25 -18.32 8.62
N GLY A 29 -1.61 -19.23 7.86
CA GLY A 29 -2.29 -20.36 7.21
C GLY A 29 -2.10 -20.43 5.70
N GLU A 30 -2.95 -21.23 5.05
CA GLU A 30 -2.88 -21.46 3.60
C GLU A 30 -3.45 -20.27 2.79
N PRO A 31 -2.91 -19.99 1.59
CA PRO A 31 -3.42 -18.92 0.73
C PRO A 31 -4.90 -19.10 0.42
N LEU A 32 -5.71 -18.05 0.64
CA LEU A 32 -7.16 -18.08 0.39
C LEU A 32 -7.51 -18.18 -1.11
N VAL A 33 -6.58 -17.83 -1.99
CA VAL A 33 -6.76 -17.82 -3.44
C VAL A 33 -5.56 -18.50 -4.10
N ALA A 34 -5.82 -19.54 -4.89
CA ALA A 34 -4.78 -20.25 -5.62
C ALA A 34 -4.02 -19.30 -6.57
N ASN A 35 -2.70 -19.48 -6.65
CA ASN A 35 -1.77 -18.69 -7.48
C ASN A 35 -1.65 -17.20 -7.13
N MET A 36 -2.15 -16.76 -5.97
CA MET A 36 -1.95 -15.39 -5.48
C MET A 36 -0.93 -15.42 -4.34
N PRO A 37 0.31 -14.92 -4.54
CA PRO A 37 1.38 -14.99 -3.53
C PRO A 37 1.17 -14.03 -2.35
N MET A 38 0.11 -13.22 -2.41
CA MET A 38 -0.23 -12.23 -1.40
C MET A 38 -1.73 -11.90 -1.43
N SER A 39 -2.22 -11.43 -0.29
CA SER A 39 -3.52 -10.76 -0.17
C SER A 39 -3.35 -9.41 0.52
N PHE A 40 -4.41 -8.60 0.56
CA PHE A 40 -4.38 -7.34 1.28
C PHE A 40 -5.69 -7.07 2.01
N GLN A 41 -5.58 -6.32 3.10
CA GLN A 41 -6.71 -5.76 3.82
C GLN A 41 -6.51 -4.24 3.96
N VAL A 42 -7.61 -3.51 3.85
CA VAL A 42 -7.64 -2.07 4.07
C VAL A 42 -8.47 -1.77 5.31
N GLU A 43 -7.93 -0.97 6.21
CA GLU A 43 -8.57 -0.53 7.44
C GLU A 43 -8.40 0.98 7.62
N GLY A 44 -9.26 1.58 8.44
CA GLY A 44 -9.17 3.00 8.81
C GLY A 44 -10.19 3.87 8.09
N SER A 45 -9.81 5.12 7.84
CA SER A 45 -10.68 6.17 7.29
C SER A 45 -9.95 7.00 6.23
N ARG A 46 -10.67 7.94 5.61
CA ARG A 46 -10.08 8.88 4.64
C ARG A 46 -8.92 9.71 5.21
N GLN A 47 -8.87 9.91 6.54
CA GLN A 47 -7.82 10.71 7.18
C GLN A 47 -6.60 9.90 7.59
N ALA A 48 -6.74 8.58 7.72
CA ALA A 48 -5.66 7.67 8.06
C ALA A 48 -6.06 6.27 7.63
N LEU A 49 -5.40 5.77 6.59
CA LEU A 49 -5.72 4.50 5.95
C LEU A 49 -4.53 3.55 6.10
N LYS A 50 -4.81 2.34 6.53
CA LYS A 50 -3.84 1.27 6.73
C LYS A 50 -4.07 0.21 5.68
N VAL A 51 -3.04 -0.10 4.91
CA VAL A 51 -3.05 -1.24 3.98
C VAL A 51 -2.10 -2.30 4.52
N CYS A 52 -2.64 -3.47 4.86
CA CYS A 52 -1.85 -4.62 5.30
C CYS A 52 -1.72 -5.60 4.15
N PHE A 53 -0.50 -5.85 3.69
CA PHE A 53 -0.20 -6.94 2.77
C PHE A 53 0.15 -8.20 3.56
N HIS A 54 -0.57 -9.29 3.31
CA HIS A 54 -0.26 -10.61 3.84
C HIS A 54 0.53 -11.36 2.79
N LEU A 55 1.76 -11.75 3.13
CA LEU A 55 2.70 -12.38 2.23
C LEU A 55 2.93 -13.83 2.63
N GLU A 56 3.16 -14.70 1.66
CA GLU A 56 3.72 -16.03 1.93
C GLU A 56 5.10 -15.92 2.58
N SER A 57 5.45 -16.94 3.37
CA SER A 57 6.70 -17.00 4.14
C SER A 57 7.94 -16.68 3.31
N PHE A 58 8.01 -17.20 2.08
CA PHE A 58 9.14 -16.97 1.18
C PHE A 58 9.36 -15.48 0.88
N TYR A 59 8.29 -14.73 0.59
CA TYR A 59 8.37 -13.29 0.31
C TYR A 59 8.52 -12.47 1.58
N PHE A 60 7.82 -12.84 2.66
CA PHE A 60 7.91 -12.14 3.94
C PHE A 60 9.33 -12.14 4.49
N LEU A 61 10.04 -13.28 4.41
CA LEU A 61 11.42 -13.40 4.90
C LEU A 61 12.44 -12.56 4.12
N GLN A 62 12.12 -12.16 2.88
CA GLN A 62 12.96 -11.27 2.07
C GLN A 62 12.82 -9.80 2.45
N LEU A 63 11.83 -9.45 3.29
CA LEU A 63 11.63 -8.07 3.70
C LEU A 63 12.77 -7.59 4.62
N PRO A 64 13.14 -6.30 4.54
CA PRO A 64 14.02 -5.66 5.51
C PRO A 64 13.53 -5.92 6.95
N PRO A 65 14.45 -6.13 7.92
CA PRO A 65 14.08 -6.46 9.31
C PRO A 65 13.04 -5.50 9.91
N ARG A 66 13.18 -4.19 9.64
CA ARG A 66 12.22 -3.17 10.11
C ARG A 66 10.78 -3.46 9.70
N LEU A 67 10.57 -3.94 8.47
CA LEU A 67 9.24 -4.20 7.93
C LEU A 67 8.68 -5.51 8.48
N ARG A 68 9.53 -6.54 8.66
CA ARG A 68 9.15 -7.78 9.34
C ARG A 68 8.76 -7.57 10.80
N SER A 69 9.34 -6.55 11.45
CA SER A 69 8.98 -6.14 12.81
C SER A 69 7.76 -5.21 12.88
N GLY A 70 6.96 -5.11 11.81
CA GLY A 70 5.73 -4.29 11.79
C GLY A 70 5.95 -2.80 11.49
N GLY A 71 7.15 -2.41 11.04
CA GLY A 71 7.42 -1.05 10.60
C GLY A 71 6.62 -0.70 9.34
N GLY A 72 5.89 0.42 9.39
CA GLY A 72 5.13 0.92 8.25
C GLY A 72 6.01 1.57 7.17
N VAL A 73 5.48 1.64 5.96
CA VAL A 73 6.04 2.40 4.83
C VAL A 73 4.97 3.34 4.30
N LYS A 74 5.37 4.56 3.95
CA LYS A 74 4.53 5.50 3.20
C LYS A 74 5.05 5.60 1.78
N ILE A 75 4.15 5.81 0.82
CA ILE A 75 4.52 6.12 -0.55
C ILE A 75 4.58 7.64 -0.69
N CYS A 76 5.67 8.14 -1.27
CA CYS A 76 5.84 9.55 -1.59
C CYS A 76 5.69 9.70 -3.12
N PRO A 77 4.47 9.99 -3.61
CA PRO A 77 4.26 10.13 -5.04
C PRO A 77 4.95 11.39 -5.58
N VAL A 78 5.44 11.31 -6.82
CA VAL A 78 5.94 12.46 -7.56
C VAL A 78 5.19 12.49 -8.89
N LEU A 79 4.52 13.61 -9.16
CA LEU A 79 3.81 13.84 -10.42
C LEU A 79 4.68 14.70 -11.33
N PHE A 80 5.09 14.15 -12.47
CA PHE A 80 5.78 14.90 -13.50
C PHE A 80 4.78 15.37 -14.54
N THR A 81 4.66 16.68 -14.70
CA THR A 81 3.85 17.32 -15.74
C THR A 81 4.73 18.30 -16.51
N GLN A 82 4.32 18.61 -17.74
CA GLN A 82 5.02 19.58 -18.59
C GLN A 82 4.78 21.02 -18.12
#